data_AF-A0A954XDR7-F1
#
_entry.id   AF-A0A954XDR7-F1
#
_cell.length_a   1.000
_cell.length_b   1.000
_cell.length_c   1.000
_cell.angle_alpha   90.00
_cell.angle_beta   90.00
_cell.angle_gamma   90.00
#
_symmetry.space_group_name_H-M   'P 1'
#
loop_
_entity.id
_entity.type
_entity.pdbx_description
1 polymer ?
#
loop_
_entity_poly.entity_id
_entity_poly.type
_entity_poly.pdbx_seq_one_letter_code
_entity_poly.pdbx_strand_id
1 'polypeptide(L)'
;MHSHVDPAVFLQGISGFLCAFYVSLAVMNAIMAAKIWKSGQSQKLFEVFGVTFTNVHLWIVVTALFTMVAPIAWSGDPWAMKAISVPQGLRDQINQWMGPVVYNVGTLVVLAVMFQFRRFFVRPMVAWTMLNLALVTMGFSMTDQNFAAIVTKPDNVPIVGLVFLLGFFTWLATYKAVRNDERLKQGLGPLEAEDSDKVLVWPDLVYTELICMVALTALLLLWAIALQAPLEEPASAVKTPNPSKAPWYFLGLQEMLVYYDPWMAGVVLPSVILVGLMAIPYIDFNPKGNGYYTFDERKFSIITFLFGFLPLWVGMIVLGTFIRGPNWNMFGPYEYWDVHKLEVLNN
;
A
#
# COMPACT_ATOMS: atom_id res chain seq x y z
N MET A 1 -24.96 4.66 -3.38
CA MET A 1 -24.86 5.92 -4.16
C MET A 1 -24.99 7.07 -3.20
N HIS A 2 -23.88 7.61 -2.70
CA HIS A 2 -23.93 8.75 -1.79
C HIS A 2 -24.43 9.96 -2.58
N SER A 3 -25.50 10.60 -2.11
CA SER A 3 -25.83 11.96 -2.54
C SER A 3 -24.59 12.81 -2.36
N HIS A 4 -24.12 13.48 -3.42
CA HIS A 4 -23.05 14.47 -3.28
C HIS A 4 -23.49 15.49 -2.23
N VAL A 5 -22.91 15.37 -1.04
CA VAL A 5 -23.02 16.37 0.00
C VAL A 5 -22.28 17.59 -0.52
N ASP A 6 -22.80 18.79 -0.22
CA ASP A 6 -22.12 20.05 -0.51
C ASP A 6 -20.63 19.94 -0.15
N PRO A 7 -19.71 20.22 -1.10
CA PRO A 7 -18.27 20.13 -0.87
C PRO A 7 -17.81 20.80 0.43
N ALA A 8 -18.40 21.94 0.80
CA ALA A 8 -18.05 22.62 2.05
C ALA A 8 -18.37 21.77 3.29
N VAL A 9 -19.54 21.14 3.33
CA VAL A 9 -19.97 20.27 4.43
C VAL A 9 -19.11 19.00 4.49
N PHE A 10 -18.77 18.42 3.34
CA PHE A 10 -17.84 17.28 3.28
C PHE A 10 -16.47 17.62 3.86
N LEU A 11 -15.88 18.73 3.41
CA LEU A 11 -14.57 19.19 3.87
C LEU A 11 -14.56 19.48 5.38
N GLN A 12 -15.64 20.07 5.90
CA GLN A 12 -15.80 20.27 7.33
C GLN A 12 -15.85 18.93 8.09
N GLY A 13 -16.56 17.93 7.56
CA GLY A 13 -16.65 16.59 8.17
C GLY A 13 -15.32 15.83 8.23
N ILE A 14 -14.45 15.99 7.23
CA ILE A 14 -13.16 15.29 7.16
C ILE A 14 -11.99 16.06 7.80
N SER A 15 -12.18 17.37 8.04
CA SER A 15 -11.14 18.28 8.57
C SER A 15 -10.40 17.74 9.82
N GLY A 16 -11.15 17.20 10.79
CA GLY A 16 -10.57 16.66 12.02
C GLY A 16 -9.66 15.46 11.79
N PHE A 17 -10.08 14.55 10.89
CA PHE A 17 -9.26 13.41 10.48
C PHE A 17 -7.99 13.87 9.76
N LEU A 18 -8.10 14.79 8.80
CA LEU A 18 -6.95 15.30 8.05
C LEU A 18 -5.96 16.02 8.95
N CYS A 19 -6.43 16.83 9.91
CA CYS A 19 -5.57 17.47 10.90
C CYS A 19 -4.78 16.42 11.70
N ALA A 20 -5.46 15.43 12.28
CA ALA A 20 -4.81 14.35 13.03
C ALA A 20 -3.81 13.56 12.17
N PHE A 21 -4.15 13.33 10.89
CA PHE A 21 -3.28 12.68 9.92
C PHE A 21 -1.98 13.48 9.70
N TYR A 22 -2.08 14.79 9.39
CA TYR A 22 -0.88 15.62 9.17
C TYR A 22 -0.06 15.86 10.43
N VAL A 23 -0.69 15.96 11.61
CA VAL A 23 0.03 15.99 12.90
C VAL A 23 0.80 14.68 13.09
N SER A 24 0.20 13.53 12.78
CA SER A 24 0.88 12.24 12.86
C SER A 24 2.07 12.16 11.91
N LEU A 25 1.95 12.69 10.68
CA LEU A 25 3.08 12.79 9.74
C LEU A 25 4.18 13.72 10.25
N ALA A 26 3.83 14.84 10.86
CA ALA A 26 4.81 15.75 11.47
C ALA A 26 5.57 15.04 12.60
N VAL A 27 4.86 14.38 13.53
CA VAL A 27 5.48 13.63 14.63
C VAL A 27 6.37 12.50 14.11
N MET A 28 5.90 11.75 13.11
CA MET A 28 6.66 10.67 12.48
C MET A 28 8.00 11.16 11.91
N ASN A 29 8.01 12.30 11.21
CA ASN A 29 9.23 12.88 10.65
C ASN A 29 10.12 13.55 11.70
N ALA A 30 9.53 14.12 12.76
CA ALA A 30 10.28 14.66 13.89
C ALA A 30 11.07 13.54 14.61
N ILE A 31 10.43 12.40 14.84
CA ILE A 31 11.06 11.20 15.42
C ILE A 31 12.21 10.72 14.52
N MET A 32 11.99 10.69 13.20
CA MET A 32 13.03 10.29 12.26
C MET A 32 14.23 11.26 12.27
N ALA A 33 13.98 12.56 12.24
CA ALA A 33 15.03 13.58 12.34
C ALA A 33 15.84 13.44 13.64
N ALA A 34 15.15 13.25 14.77
CA ALA A 34 15.77 13.02 16.07
C ALA A 34 16.60 11.73 16.10
N LYS A 35 16.11 10.66 15.46
CA LYS A 35 16.84 9.38 15.36
C LYS A 35 18.12 9.53 14.54
N ILE A 36 18.06 10.19 13.39
CA ILE A 36 19.25 10.44 12.55
C ILE A 36 20.27 11.28 13.34
N TRP A 37 19.81 12.36 13.99
CA TRP A 37 20.68 13.22 14.77
C TRP A 37 21.38 12.47 15.92
N LYS A 38 20.62 11.69 16.71
CA LYS A 38 21.18 10.90 17.83
C LYS A 38 22.12 9.78 17.36
N SER A 39 21.87 9.19 16.19
CA SER A 39 22.70 8.11 15.65
C SER A 39 24.05 8.58 15.09
N GLY A 40 24.27 9.89 14.93
CA GLY A 40 25.45 10.44 14.27
C GLY A 40 25.52 10.17 12.77
N GLN A 41 24.49 9.56 12.16
CA GLN A 41 24.43 9.22 10.73
C GLN A 41 23.95 10.41 9.86
N SER A 42 24.23 11.64 10.28
CA SER A 42 23.86 12.82 9.51
C SER A 42 24.68 12.89 8.22
N GLN A 43 24.00 12.97 7.08
CA GLN A 43 24.63 13.09 5.76
C GLN A 43 24.50 14.53 5.27
N LYS A 44 25.61 15.11 4.80
CA LYS A 44 25.63 16.43 4.15
C LYS A 44 24.92 16.35 2.80
N LEU A 45 23.98 17.27 2.58
CA LEU A 45 23.26 17.42 1.31
C LEU A 45 23.90 18.52 0.46
N PHE A 46 23.99 19.73 1.02
CA PHE A 46 24.59 20.89 0.35
C PHE A 46 25.04 21.93 1.38
N GLU A 47 25.77 22.94 0.94
CA GLU A 47 26.27 24.02 1.80
C GLU A 47 25.91 25.36 1.17
N VAL A 48 25.32 26.25 1.97
CA VAL A 48 24.89 27.59 1.52
C VAL A 48 25.34 28.60 2.56
N PHE A 49 26.08 29.63 2.15
CA PHE A 49 26.60 30.70 3.00
C PHE A 49 27.32 30.20 4.28
N GLY A 50 28.09 29.12 4.17
CA GLY A 50 28.83 28.52 5.31
C GLY A 50 27.98 27.70 6.27
N VAL A 51 26.68 27.51 5.99
CA VAL A 51 25.80 26.62 6.74
C VAL A 51 25.68 25.27 6.02
N THR A 52 26.04 24.20 6.72
CA THR A 52 25.95 22.83 6.19
C THR A 52 24.55 22.27 6.39
N PHE A 53 23.82 22.08 5.29
CA PHE A 53 22.50 21.43 5.31
C PHE A 53 22.68 19.91 5.25
N THR A 54 22.01 19.22 6.17
CA THR A 54 22.04 17.76 6.29
C THR A 54 20.65 17.15 6.11
N ASN A 55 20.58 15.84 5.96
CA ASN A 55 19.33 15.09 5.98
C ASN A 55 18.47 15.33 7.23
N VAL A 56 19.06 15.65 8.39
CA VAL A 56 18.31 16.05 9.59
C VAL A 56 17.52 17.33 9.34
N HIS A 57 18.16 18.36 8.78
CA HIS A 57 17.51 19.63 8.46
C HIS A 57 16.38 19.45 7.45
N LEU A 58 16.58 18.59 6.44
CA LEU A 58 15.53 18.24 5.48
C LEU A 58 14.28 17.70 6.18
N TRP A 59 14.43 16.73 7.09
CA TRP A 59 13.28 16.14 7.80
C TRP A 59 12.66 17.07 8.84
N ILE A 60 13.42 18.02 9.39
CA ILE A 60 12.87 19.12 10.19
C ILE A 60 12.01 20.04 9.32
N VAL A 61 12.46 20.39 8.10
CA VAL A 61 11.65 21.18 7.16
C VAL A 61 10.38 20.43 6.78
N VAL A 62 10.46 19.14 6.46
CA VAL A 62 9.27 18.31 6.17
C VAL A 62 8.32 18.27 7.37
N THR A 63 8.84 18.13 8.58
CA THR A 63 8.05 18.22 9.83
C THR A 63 7.33 19.56 9.93
N ALA A 64 8.05 20.67 9.72
CA ALA A 64 7.48 22.01 9.76
C ALA A 64 6.37 22.19 8.70
N LEU A 65 6.58 21.68 7.49
CA LEU A 65 5.57 21.71 6.43
C LEU A 65 4.30 20.97 6.85
N PHE A 66 4.40 19.75 7.39
CA PHE A 66 3.21 19.03 7.87
C PHE A 66 2.53 19.70 9.06
N THR A 67 3.31 20.30 9.97
CA THR A 67 2.76 21.11 11.07
C THR A 67 2.02 22.35 10.56
N MET A 68 2.46 22.96 9.46
CA MET A 68 1.76 24.09 8.82
C MET A 68 0.51 23.66 8.06
N VAL A 69 0.52 22.45 7.48
CA VAL A 69 -0.62 21.88 6.76
C VAL A 69 -1.74 21.44 7.71
N ALA A 70 -1.42 20.97 8.91
CA ALA A 70 -2.40 20.56 9.91
C ALA A 70 -3.48 21.61 10.24
N PRO A 71 -3.17 22.89 10.57
CA PRO A 71 -4.19 23.91 10.82
C PRO A 71 -4.97 24.31 9.56
N ILE A 72 -4.35 24.24 8.38
CA ILE A 72 -5.06 24.42 7.09
C ILE A 72 -6.12 23.33 6.92
N ALA A 73 -5.75 22.08 7.20
CA ALA A 73 -6.67 20.94 7.19
C ALA A 73 -7.75 21.03 8.29
N TRP A 74 -7.43 21.58 9.45
CA TRP A 74 -8.42 21.78 10.53
C TRP A 74 -9.47 22.85 10.18
N SER A 75 -9.12 23.84 9.34
CA SER A 75 -10.02 24.94 9.02
C SER A 75 -11.35 24.49 8.42
N GLY A 76 -11.37 23.37 7.69
CA GLY A 76 -12.55 22.91 6.94
C GLY A 76 -12.97 23.84 5.80
N ASP A 77 -12.25 24.95 5.60
CA ASP A 77 -12.62 25.99 4.65
C ASP A 77 -12.22 25.60 3.22
N PRO A 78 -13.14 25.64 2.24
CA PRO A 78 -12.86 25.25 0.86
C PRO A 78 -11.71 26.02 0.21
N TRP A 79 -11.53 27.31 0.56
CA TRP A 79 -10.45 28.11 -0.01
C TRP A 79 -9.09 27.69 0.55
N ALA A 80 -8.99 27.54 1.88
CA ALA A 80 -7.75 27.10 2.53
C ALA A 80 -7.37 25.67 2.13
N MET A 81 -8.35 24.75 2.10
CA MET A 81 -8.12 23.35 1.74
C MET A 81 -7.72 23.15 0.28
N LYS A 82 -8.04 24.10 -0.61
CA LYS A 82 -7.59 24.04 -2.00
C LYS A 82 -6.06 23.95 -2.11
N ALA A 83 -5.31 24.58 -1.19
CA ALA A 83 -3.85 24.54 -1.15
C ALA A 83 -3.27 23.13 -0.86
N ILE A 84 -4.08 22.25 -0.25
CA ILE A 84 -3.70 20.90 0.16
C ILE A 84 -4.53 19.85 -0.59
N SER A 85 -5.12 20.24 -1.72
CA SER A 85 -5.93 19.38 -2.58
C SER A 85 -5.19 19.06 -3.87
N VAL A 86 -5.49 17.90 -4.47
CA VAL A 86 -4.96 17.57 -5.80
C VAL A 86 -5.58 18.52 -6.84
N PRO A 87 -4.78 19.27 -7.62
CA PRO A 87 -5.31 20.18 -8.64
C PRO A 87 -6.18 19.44 -9.64
N GLN A 88 -7.26 20.08 -10.11
CA GLN A 88 -8.24 19.45 -11.00
C GLN A 88 -7.61 18.85 -12.26
N GLY A 89 -6.74 19.59 -12.96
CA GLY A 89 -6.07 19.06 -14.16
C GLY A 89 -5.21 17.82 -13.90
N LEU A 90 -4.63 17.71 -12.70
CA LEU A 90 -3.89 16.51 -12.29
C LEU A 90 -4.84 15.35 -11.97
N ARG A 91 -5.99 15.61 -11.34
CA ARG A 91 -7.03 14.58 -11.11
C ARG A 91 -7.54 14.02 -12.44
N ASP A 92 -7.84 14.88 -13.40
CA ASP A 92 -8.34 14.49 -14.72
C ASP A 92 -7.29 13.63 -15.47
N GLN A 93 -6.02 14.03 -15.39
CA GLN A 93 -4.91 13.26 -15.95
C GLN A 93 -4.73 11.89 -15.26
N ILE A 94 -4.81 11.83 -13.94
CA ILE A 94 -4.74 10.57 -13.19
C ILE A 94 -5.92 9.68 -13.58
N ASN A 95 -7.14 10.21 -13.68
CA ASN A 95 -8.30 9.44 -14.10
C ASN A 95 -8.09 8.80 -15.47
N GLN A 96 -7.53 9.54 -16.44
CA GLN A 96 -7.20 9.02 -17.76
C GLN A 96 -6.11 7.93 -17.72
N TRP A 97 -5.09 8.10 -16.88
CA TRP A 97 -4.01 7.12 -16.72
C TRP A 97 -4.41 5.86 -15.96
N MET A 98 -5.52 5.89 -15.23
CA MET A 98 -6.03 4.72 -14.52
C MET A 98 -6.94 3.83 -15.38
N GLY A 99 -6.96 4.06 -16.70
CA GLY A 99 -7.58 3.16 -17.67
C GLY A 99 -6.90 1.78 -17.74
N PRO A 100 -7.56 0.78 -18.35
CA PRO A 100 -7.15 -0.64 -18.31
C PRO A 100 -5.74 -0.90 -18.82
N VAL A 101 -5.37 -0.31 -19.95
CA VAL A 101 -4.06 -0.54 -20.57
C VAL A 101 -2.95 0.05 -19.73
N VAL A 102 -3.10 1.31 -19.32
CA VAL A 102 -2.07 2.03 -18.57
C VAL A 102 -1.91 1.45 -17.16
N TYR A 103 -3.01 1.02 -16.51
CA TYR A 103 -2.94 0.33 -15.23
C TYR A 103 -2.15 -0.99 -15.32
N ASN A 104 -2.51 -1.85 -16.26
CA ASN A 104 -1.87 -3.17 -16.39
C ASN A 104 -0.42 -3.06 -16.85
N VAL A 105 -0.14 -2.28 -17.91
CA VAL A 105 1.25 -2.08 -18.38
C VAL A 105 2.06 -1.31 -17.34
N GLY A 106 1.46 -0.30 -16.70
CA GLY A 106 2.11 0.54 -15.69
C GLY A 106 2.55 -0.26 -14.48
N THR A 107 1.72 -1.15 -13.93
CA THR A 107 2.10 -2.02 -12.80
C THR A 107 3.27 -2.94 -13.15
N LEU A 108 3.33 -3.46 -14.38
CA LEU A 108 4.46 -4.26 -14.87
C LEU A 108 5.75 -3.43 -15.03
N VAL A 109 5.64 -2.22 -15.59
CA VAL A 109 6.77 -1.30 -15.72
C VAL A 109 7.30 -0.90 -14.35
N VAL A 110 6.42 -0.56 -13.40
CA VAL A 110 6.79 -0.25 -12.02
C VAL A 110 7.54 -1.42 -11.39
N LEU A 111 7.01 -2.64 -11.51
CA LEU A 111 7.68 -3.84 -11.00
C LEU A 111 9.07 -4.04 -11.62
N ALA A 112 9.19 -3.89 -12.94
CA ALA A 112 10.46 -4.02 -13.65
C ALA A 112 11.48 -2.97 -13.19
N VAL A 113 11.05 -1.71 -13.04
CA VAL A 113 11.87 -0.60 -12.51
C VAL A 113 12.31 -0.89 -11.08
N MET A 114 11.39 -1.35 -10.22
CA MET A 114 11.70 -1.71 -8.84
C MET A 114 12.75 -2.81 -8.74
N PHE A 115 12.69 -3.83 -9.61
CA PHE A 115 13.71 -4.89 -9.65
C PHE A 115 15.05 -4.42 -10.22
N GLN A 116 15.02 -3.67 -11.32
CA GLN A 116 16.22 -3.19 -11.99
C GLN A 116 17.01 -2.26 -11.08
N PHE A 117 16.32 -1.33 -10.41
CA PHE A 117 16.92 -0.33 -9.53
C PHE A 117 16.75 -0.67 -8.05
N ARG A 118 16.56 -1.95 -7.69
CA ARG A 118 16.31 -2.39 -6.31
C ARG A 118 17.31 -1.84 -5.29
N ARG A 119 18.59 -1.76 -5.64
CA ARG A 119 19.67 -1.22 -4.78
C ARG A 119 19.48 0.24 -4.40
N PHE A 120 18.80 1.02 -5.24
CA PHE A 120 18.43 2.40 -4.95
C PHE A 120 17.21 2.43 -4.01
N PHE A 121 16.15 1.69 -4.36
CA PHE A 121 14.88 1.69 -3.62
C PHE A 121 14.99 1.11 -2.20
N VAL A 122 15.88 0.14 -1.96
CA VAL A 122 16.07 -0.43 -0.62
C VAL A 122 16.75 0.52 0.36
N ARG A 123 17.37 1.61 -0.10
CA ARG A 123 18.04 2.56 0.79
C ARG A 123 17.01 3.14 1.77
N PRO A 124 17.25 3.11 3.10
CA PRO A 124 16.26 3.55 4.09
C PRO A 124 15.73 4.97 3.86
N MET A 125 16.59 5.92 3.46
CA MET A 125 16.17 7.30 3.18
C MET A 125 15.31 7.43 1.92
N VAL A 126 15.55 6.60 0.91
CA VAL A 126 14.73 6.56 -0.31
C VAL A 126 13.35 6.01 0.02
N ALA A 127 13.30 4.87 0.72
CA ALA A 127 12.05 4.28 1.16
C ALA A 127 11.24 5.20 2.09
N TRP A 128 11.91 5.90 3.03
CA TRP A 128 11.27 6.88 3.90
C TRP A 128 10.69 8.07 3.12
N THR A 129 11.40 8.53 2.09
CA THR A 129 10.91 9.59 1.20
C THR A 129 9.70 9.12 0.40
N MET A 130 9.76 7.92 -0.16
CA MET A 130 8.63 7.32 -0.89
C MET A 130 7.41 7.13 0.00
N LEU A 131 7.59 6.70 1.26
CA LEU A 131 6.51 6.60 2.23
C LEU A 131 5.87 7.96 2.50
N ASN A 132 6.67 9.01 2.72
CA ASN A 132 6.16 10.36 2.89
C ASN A 132 5.40 10.87 1.65
N LEU A 133 5.92 10.60 0.45
CA LEU A 133 5.24 10.96 -0.80
C LEU A 133 3.91 10.22 -0.96
N ALA A 134 3.86 8.92 -0.63
CA ALA A 134 2.62 8.15 -0.65
C ALA A 134 1.60 8.70 0.36
N LEU A 135 2.05 9.01 1.58
CA LEU A 135 1.18 9.52 2.65
C LEU A 135 0.67 10.94 2.37
N VAL A 136 1.50 11.85 1.85
CA VAL A 136 1.02 13.19 1.48
C VAL A 136 0.08 13.13 0.28
N THR A 137 0.35 12.26 -0.70
CA THR A 137 -0.56 12.05 -1.84
C THR A 137 -1.91 11.50 -1.37
N MET A 138 -1.89 10.56 -0.43
CA MET A 138 -3.10 10.06 0.23
C MET A 138 -3.84 11.19 0.95
N GLY A 139 -3.14 11.99 1.77
CA GLY A 139 -3.73 13.13 2.47
C GLY A 139 -4.37 14.17 1.53
N PHE A 140 -3.71 14.50 0.42
CA PHE A 140 -4.25 15.42 -0.59
C PHE A 140 -5.45 14.80 -1.32
N SER A 141 -5.40 13.50 -1.63
CA SER A 141 -6.48 12.80 -2.32
C SER A 141 -7.73 12.68 -1.44
N MET A 142 -7.58 12.59 -0.12
CA MET A 142 -8.69 12.55 0.83
C MET A 142 -9.51 13.86 0.87
N THR A 143 -9.01 14.96 0.30
CA THR A 143 -9.82 16.19 0.12
C THR A 143 -10.84 16.08 -1.01
N ASP A 144 -10.73 15.05 -1.85
CA ASP A 144 -11.70 14.75 -2.89
C ASP A 144 -12.79 13.81 -2.37
N GLN A 145 -14.06 14.19 -2.58
CA GLN A 145 -15.20 13.47 -2.03
C GLN A 145 -15.36 12.07 -2.63
N ASN A 146 -15.09 11.90 -3.94
CA ASN A 146 -15.22 10.60 -4.61
C ASN A 146 -14.15 9.64 -4.09
N PHE A 147 -12.90 10.11 -4.06
CA PHE A 147 -11.79 9.33 -3.54
C PHE A 147 -12.00 8.93 -2.08
N ALA A 148 -12.35 9.89 -1.22
CA ALA A 148 -12.58 9.64 0.19
C ALA A 148 -13.74 8.67 0.42
N ALA A 149 -14.85 8.79 -0.33
CA ALA A 149 -15.99 7.89 -0.18
C ALA A 149 -15.65 6.42 -0.51
N ILE A 150 -14.73 6.19 -1.46
CA ILE A 150 -14.25 4.84 -1.78
C ILE A 150 -13.29 4.38 -0.69
N VAL A 151 -12.27 5.17 -0.36
CA VAL A 151 -11.16 4.71 0.48
C VAL A 151 -11.54 4.56 1.96
N THR A 152 -12.47 5.37 2.45
CA THR A 152 -12.96 5.32 3.84
C THR A 152 -14.08 4.31 4.06
N LYS A 153 -14.57 3.63 3.01
CA LYS A 153 -15.54 2.55 3.18
C LYS A 153 -14.93 1.50 4.13
N PRO A 154 -15.65 1.05 5.18
CA PRO A 154 -15.08 0.14 6.17
C PRO A 154 -14.42 -1.12 5.59
N ASP A 155 -14.97 -1.70 4.52
CA ASP A 155 -14.38 -2.86 3.82
C ASP A 155 -13.06 -2.56 3.09
N ASN A 156 -12.86 -1.30 2.70
CA ASN A 156 -11.71 -0.86 1.92
C ASN A 156 -10.53 -0.45 2.81
N VAL A 157 -10.78 -0.05 4.07
CA VAL A 157 -9.73 0.33 5.02
C VAL A 157 -8.67 -0.77 5.22
N PRO A 158 -9.02 -2.06 5.40
CA PRO A 158 -8.05 -3.14 5.45
C PRO A 158 -7.18 -3.25 4.19
N ILE A 159 -7.74 -2.94 3.01
CA ILE A 159 -7.04 -3.03 1.72
C ILE A 159 -6.02 -1.90 1.59
N VAL A 160 -6.36 -0.69 2.05
CA VAL A 160 -5.39 0.42 2.17
C VAL A 160 -4.25 0.02 3.10
N GLY A 161 -4.57 -0.54 4.27
CA GLY A 161 -3.56 -1.04 5.22
C GLY A 161 -2.67 -2.11 4.58
N LEU A 162 -3.26 -3.05 3.84
CA LEU A 162 -2.54 -4.09 3.10
C LEU A 162 -1.54 -3.49 2.11
N VAL A 163 -1.90 -2.45 1.34
CA VAL A 163 -0.98 -1.82 0.37
C VAL A 163 0.26 -1.25 1.06
N PHE A 164 0.10 -0.55 2.19
CA PHE A 164 1.25 -0.01 2.94
C PHE A 164 2.08 -1.11 3.61
N LEU A 165 1.43 -2.10 4.23
CA LEU A 165 2.11 -3.23 4.85
C LEU A 165 2.89 -4.05 3.82
N LEU A 166 2.29 -4.32 2.67
CA LEU A 166 2.94 -5.02 1.57
C LEU A 166 4.14 -4.25 1.04
N GLY A 167 4.01 -2.93 0.86
CA GLY A 167 5.12 -2.07 0.50
C GLY A 167 6.27 -2.16 1.50
N PHE A 168 5.97 -2.12 2.80
CA PHE A 168 6.95 -2.25 3.88
C PHE A 168 7.63 -3.63 3.90
N PHE A 169 6.86 -4.72 3.90
CA PHE A 169 7.44 -6.08 3.99
C PHE A 169 8.20 -6.46 2.72
N THR A 170 7.75 -6.02 1.54
CA THR A 170 8.50 -6.20 0.28
C THR A 170 9.80 -5.41 0.31
N TRP A 171 9.78 -4.17 0.80
CA TRP A 171 10.99 -3.38 1.01
C TRP A 171 11.93 -4.05 2.02
N LEU A 172 11.43 -4.50 3.17
CA LEU A 172 12.24 -5.12 4.23
C LEU A 172 12.92 -6.40 3.73
N ALA A 173 12.18 -7.28 3.05
CA ALA A 173 12.73 -8.51 2.47
C ALA A 173 13.81 -8.20 1.43
N THR A 174 13.55 -7.23 0.54
CA THR A 174 14.52 -6.84 -0.49
C THR A 174 15.74 -6.13 0.11
N TYR A 175 15.56 -5.32 1.15
CA TYR A 175 16.64 -4.65 1.88
C TYR A 175 17.58 -5.67 2.54
N LYS A 176 17.03 -6.68 3.22
CA LYS A 176 17.82 -7.77 3.79
C LYS A 176 18.54 -8.57 2.69
N ALA A 177 17.83 -8.89 1.60
CA ALA A 177 18.40 -9.62 0.47
C ALA A 177 19.59 -8.88 -0.17
N VAL A 178 19.46 -7.58 -0.45
CA VAL A 178 20.55 -6.78 -1.04
C VAL A 178 21.76 -6.72 -0.11
N ARG A 179 21.55 -6.54 1.20
CA ARG A 179 22.66 -6.51 2.17
C ARG A 179 23.36 -7.86 2.26
N ASN A 180 22.62 -8.96 2.29
CA ASN A 180 23.19 -10.30 2.29
C ASN A 180 23.95 -10.59 0.99
N ASP A 181 23.40 -10.20 -0.17
CA ASP A 181 24.09 -10.35 -1.46
C ASP A 181 25.41 -9.54 -1.52
N GLU A 182 25.45 -8.35 -0.91
CA GLU A 182 26.67 -7.55 -0.79
C GLU A 182 27.70 -8.19 0.15
N ARG A 183 27.25 -8.72 1.29
CA ARG A 183 28.09 -9.44 2.24
C ARG A 183 28.70 -10.71 1.64
N LEU A 184 27.88 -11.51 0.95
CA LEU A 184 28.33 -12.72 0.25
C LEU A 184 29.37 -12.39 -0.82
N LYS A 185 29.24 -11.26 -1.53
CA LYS A 185 30.26 -10.79 -2.49
C LYS A 185 31.58 -10.40 -1.85
N GLN A 186 31.55 -9.98 -0.58
CA GLN A 186 32.73 -9.67 0.21
C GLN A 186 33.33 -10.92 0.89
N GLY A 187 32.75 -12.10 0.66
CA GLY A 187 33.15 -13.34 1.35
C GLY A 187 32.67 -13.43 2.80
N LEU A 188 31.77 -12.54 3.23
CA LEU A 188 31.16 -12.57 4.55
C LEU A 188 29.91 -13.48 4.54
N GLY A 189 29.60 -14.10 5.68
CA GLY A 189 28.35 -14.86 5.87
C GLY A 189 27.10 -13.97 5.86
N PRO A 190 25.89 -14.57 5.71
CA PRO A 190 24.63 -13.84 5.79
C PRO A 190 24.43 -13.22 7.17
N LEU A 191 23.65 -12.14 7.26
CA LEU A 191 23.36 -11.45 8.52
C LEU A 191 22.72 -12.39 9.56
N GLU A 192 21.86 -13.29 9.10
CA GLU A 192 21.16 -14.26 9.95
C GLU A 192 22.11 -15.26 10.64
N ALA A 193 23.33 -15.43 10.12
CA ALA A 193 24.34 -16.27 10.76
C ALA A 193 25.09 -15.55 11.90
N GLU A 194 25.04 -14.22 11.98
CA GLU A 194 25.66 -13.46 13.07
C GLU A 194 24.86 -13.58 14.39
N ASP A 195 23.53 -13.63 14.31
CA ASP A 195 22.61 -13.76 15.45
C ASP A 195 22.12 -15.22 15.65
N SER A 196 23.04 -16.19 15.67
CA SER A 196 22.69 -17.63 15.75
C SER A 196 22.43 -18.16 17.17
N ASP A 197 22.40 -17.28 18.17
CA ASP A 197 22.19 -17.65 19.57
C ASP A 197 20.81 -18.27 19.79
N LYS A 198 20.79 -19.51 20.28
CA LYS A 198 19.54 -20.21 20.58
C LYS A 198 19.02 -19.80 21.94
N VAL A 199 17.75 -19.42 21.98
CA VAL A 199 17.01 -19.16 23.22
C VAL A 199 16.08 -20.32 23.54
N LEU A 200 15.61 -20.40 24.79
CA LEU A 200 14.70 -21.46 25.18
C LEU A 200 13.30 -21.18 24.63
N VAL A 201 12.61 -22.21 24.15
CA VAL A 201 11.20 -22.07 23.70
C VAL A 201 10.32 -21.59 24.87
N TRP A 202 10.53 -22.17 26.04
CA TRP A 202 9.94 -21.73 27.29
C TRP A 202 11.04 -21.26 28.23
N PRO A 203 10.99 -20.04 28.80
CA PRO A 203 9.88 -19.09 28.73
C PRO A 203 9.92 -18.16 27.50
N ASP A 204 11.08 -17.98 26.84
CA ASP A 204 11.32 -16.80 26.01
C ASP A 204 10.35 -16.64 24.83
N LEU A 205 10.15 -17.71 24.03
CA LEU A 205 9.25 -17.65 22.88
C LEU A 205 7.77 -17.61 23.31
N VAL A 206 7.35 -18.51 24.21
CA VAL A 206 5.93 -18.64 24.57
C VAL A 206 5.39 -17.39 25.27
N TYR A 207 6.16 -16.74 26.15
CA TYR A 207 5.72 -15.48 26.76
C TYR A 207 5.61 -14.35 25.73
N THR A 208 6.56 -14.28 24.79
CA THR A 208 6.52 -13.30 23.70
C THR A 208 5.28 -13.51 22.83
N GLU A 209 4.98 -14.76 22.44
CA GLU A 209 3.78 -15.11 21.69
C GLU A 209 2.50 -14.78 22.45
N LEU A 210 2.44 -15.05 23.76
CA LEU A 210 1.28 -14.69 24.59
C LEU A 210 1.05 -13.17 24.61
N ILE A 211 2.11 -12.37 24.79
CA ILE A 211 2.00 -10.90 24.75
C ILE A 211 1.50 -10.44 23.38
N CYS A 212 2.04 -11.00 22.29
CA CYS A 212 1.57 -10.71 20.93
C CYS A 212 0.10 -11.10 20.74
N MET A 213 -0.33 -12.27 21.21
CA MET A 213 -1.73 -12.70 21.13
C MET A 213 -2.67 -11.75 21.87
N VAL A 214 -2.34 -11.35 23.09
CA VAL A 214 -3.15 -10.39 23.86
C VAL A 214 -3.20 -9.04 23.16
N ALA A 215 -2.05 -8.54 22.69
CA ALA A 215 -1.98 -7.26 21.98
C ALA A 215 -2.77 -7.26 20.67
N LEU A 216 -2.66 -8.33 19.87
CA LEU A 216 -3.43 -8.49 18.63
C LEU A 216 -4.92 -8.65 18.89
N THR A 217 -5.31 -9.38 19.94
CA THR A 217 -6.72 -9.51 20.33
C THR A 217 -7.30 -8.17 20.73
N ALA A 218 -6.59 -7.40 21.56
CA ALA A 218 -7.00 -6.06 21.95
C ALA A 218 -7.11 -5.13 20.73
N LEU A 219 -6.13 -5.18 19.81
CA LEU A 219 -6.16 -4.41 18.57
C LEU A 219 -7.39 -4.76 17.71
N LEU A 220 -7.68 -6.05 17.51
CA LEU A 220 -8.82 -6.49 16.72
C LEU A 220 -10.16 -6.11 17.36
N LEU A 221 -10.26 -6.13 18.69
CA LEU A 221 -11.45 -5.67 19.42
C LEU A 221 -11.66 -4.16 19.24
N LEU A 222 -10.60 -3.35 19.39
CA LEU A 222 -10.68 -1.92 19.16
C LEU A 222 -11.05 -1.61 17.70
N TRP A 223 -10.49 -2.35 16.75
CA TRP A 223 -10.83 -2.22 15.33
C TRP A 223 -12.31 -2.53 15.08
N ALA A 224 -12.83 -3.62 15.62
CA ALA A 224 -14.22 -4.02 15.45
C ALA A 224 -15.23 -3.01 16.06
N ILE A 225 -14.83 -2.29 17.11
CA ILE A 225 -15.63 -1.21 17.71
C ILE A 225 -15.55 0.07 16.86
N ALA A 226 -14.35 0.42 16.38
CA ALA A 226 -14.12 1.66 15.66
C ALA A 226 -14.66 1.65 14.21
N LEU A 227 -14.59 0.50 13.53
CA LEU A 227 -15.04 0.34 12.15
C LEU A 227 -16.14 -0.71 12.09
N GLN A 228 -17.39 -0.23 12.03
CA GLN A 228 -18.55 -1.10 11.93
C GLN A 228 -18.59 -1.82 10.58
N ALA A 229 -18.97 -3.10 10.63
CA ALA A 229 -19.17 -3.90 9.43
C ALA A 229 -20.31 -3.28 8.58
N PRO A 230 -20.10 -3.04 7.28
CA PRO A 230 -21.13 -2.49 6.41
C PRO A 230 -22.09 -3.60 5.99
N LEU A 231 -23.01 -3.93 6.90
CA LEU A 231 -24.06 -4.91 6.63
C LEU A 231 -25.06 -4.33 5.62
N GLU A 232 -25.29 -5.05 4.53
CA GLU A 232 -26.30 -4.69 3.53
C GLU A 232 -27.72 -5.02 4.01
N GLU A 233 -28.72 -4.54 3.27
CA GLU A 233 -30.13 -4.90 3.48
C GLU A 233 -30.32 -6.43 3.38
N PRO A 234 -31.35 -6.99 4.05
CA PRO A 234 -31.68 -8.41 3.91
C PRO A 234 -31.78 -8.84 2.44
N ALA A 235 -31.17 -9.97 2.12
CA ALA A 235 -31.08 -10.46 0.76
C ALA A 235 -32.47 -10.60 0.11
N SER A 236 -32.56 -10.18 -1.15
CA SER A 236 -33.79 -10.23 -1.95
C SER A 236 -33.51 -10.84 -3.31
N ALA A 237 -34.35 -11.79 -3.74
CA ALA A 237 -34.21 -12.44 -5.04
C ALA A 237 -34.53 -11.51 -6.23
N VAL A 238 -35.19 -10.37 -5.99
CA VAL A 238 -35.61 -9.42 -7.03
C VAL A 238 -34.65 -8.22 -7.19
N LYS A 239 -33.62 -8.10 -6.34
CA LYS A 239 -32.65 -6.98 -6.36
C LYS A 239 -31.24 -7.53 -6.23
N THR A 240 -30.49 -7.49 -7.32
CA THR A 240 -29.05 -7.78 -7.30
C THR A 240 -28.27 -6.49 -7.08
N PRO A 241 -27.34 -6.43 -6.11
CA PRO A 241 -26.47 -5.27 -5.91
C PRO A 241 -25.63 -4.97 -7.16
N ASN A 242 -25.46 -3.68 -7.48
CA ASN A 242 -24.62 -3.22 -8.59
C ASN A 242 -23.59 -2.19 -8.10
N PRO A 243 -22.28 -2.49 -8.16
CA PRO A 243 -21.68 -3.79 -8.48
C PRO A 243 -21.80 -4.78 -7.32
N SER A 244 -21.92 -6.09 -7.62
CA SER A 244 -21.77 -7.14 -6.62
C SER A 244 -20.30 -7.47 -6.47
N LYS A 245 -19.66 -7.05 -5.36
CA LYS A 245 -18.25 -7.31 -5.07
C LYS A 245 -18.11 -8.44 -4.05
N ALA A 246 -17.17 -9.34 -4.30
CA ALA A 246 -16.77 -10.39 -3.38
C ALA A 246 -15.93 -9.79 -2.24
N PRO A 247 -15.80 -10.51 -1.11
CA PRO A 247 -14.84 -10.15 -0.09
C PRO A 247 -13.43 -9.96 -0.66
N TRP A 248 -12.67 -9.01 -0.10
CA TRP A 248 -11.40 -8.53 -0.66
C TRP A 248 -10.37 -9.64 -0.94
N TYR A 249 -10.36 -10.72 -0.15
CA TYR A 249 -9.47 -11.87 -0.34
C TYR A 249 -9.83 -12.73 -1.57
N PHE A 250 -11.03 -12.59 -2.12
CA PHE A 250 -11.46 -13.20 -3.39
C PHE A 250 -11.55 -12.21 -4.55
N LEU A 251 -11.34 -10.92 -4.29
CA LEU A 251 -11.55 -9.87 -5.30
C LEU A 251 -10.61 -10.03 -6.51
N GLY A 252 -9.38 -10.50 -6.29
CA GLY A 252 -8.46 -10.82 -7.39
C GLY A 252 -9.02 -11.89 -8.33
N LEU A 253 -9.58 -12.98 -7.79
CA LEU A 253 -10.25 -14.03 -8.58
C LEU A 253 -11.52 -13.49 -9.25
N GLN A 254 -12.26 -12.64 -8.54
CA GLN A 254 -13.48 -12.05 -9.07
C GLN A 254 -13.20 -11.19 -10.31
N GLU A 255 -12.13 -10.39 -10.30
CA GLU A 255 -11.72 -9.62 -11.47
C GLU A 255 -11.34 -10.54 -12.65
N MET A 256 -10.85 -11.77 -12.42
CA MET A 256 -10.60 -12.72 -13.51
C MET A 256 -11.88 -13.24 -14.16
N LEU A 257 -13.01 -13.32 -13.43
CA LEU A 257 -14.31 -13.74 -13.98
C LEU A 257 -14.89 -12.77 -15.01
N VAL A 258 -14.37 -11.54 -15.06
CA VAL A 258 -14.76 -10.54 -16.08
C VAL A 258 -14.18 -10.90 -17.45
N TYR A 259 -13.01 -11.54 -17.47
CA TYR A 259 -12.23 -11.77 -18.69
C TYR A 259 -12.26 -13.23 -19.16
N TYR A 260 -12.60 -14.17 -18.28
CA TYR A 260 -12.60 -15.60 -18.57
C TYR A 260 -13.95 -16.23 -18.27
N ASP A 261 -14.24 -17.33 -18.97
CA ASP A 261 -15.40 -18.16 -18.65
C ASP A 261 -15.40 -18.58 -17.17
N PRO A 262 -16.57 -18.63 -16.51
CA PRO A 262 -16.67 -18.89 -15.08
C PRO A 262 -15.97 -20.18 -14.60
N TRP A 263 -15.96 -21.23 -15.42
CA TRP A 263 -15.31 -22.50 -15.07
C TRP A 263 -13.77 -22.40 -15.11
N MET A 264 -13.21 -21.59 -16.03
CA MET A 264 -11.77 -21.36 -16.12
C MET A 264 -11.27 -20.54 -14.93
N ALA A 265 -11.90 -19.38 -14.69
CA ALA A 265 -11.49 -18.49 -13.61
C ALA A 265 -11.89 -19.00 -12.21
N GLY A 266 -13.01 -19.72 -12.10
CA GLY A 266 -13.51 -20.23 -10.81
C GLY A 266 -12.95 -21.58 -10.39
N VAL A 267 -12.57 -22.46 -11.33
CA VAL A 267 -12.15 -23.84 -11.01
C VAL A 267 -10.73 -24.13 -11.50
N VAL A 268 -10.46 -23.96 -12.79
CA VAL A 268 -9.19 -24.37 -13.39
C VAL A 268 -8.02 -23.57 -12.85
N LEU A 269 -8.07 -22.23 -12.90
CA LEU A 269 -6.96 -21.38 -12.48
C LEU A 269 -6.65 -21.52 -10.98
N PRO A 270 -7.63 -21.51 -10.05
CA PRO A 270 -7.38 -21.80 -8.64
C PRO A 270 -6.77 -23.19 -8.41
N SER A 271 -7.24 -24.20 -9.14
CA SER A 271 -6.70 -25.57 -9.04
C SER A 271 -5.25 -25.64 -9.50
N VAL A 272 -4.91 -24.99 -10.62
CA VAL A 272 -3.54 -24.89 -11.13
C VAL A 272 -2.63 -24.16 -10.15
N ILE A 273 -3.10 -23.05 -9.54
CA ILE A 273 -2.34 -22.34 -8.52
C ILE A 273 -2.06 -23.25 -7.32
N LEU A 274 -3.07 -23.94 -6.81
CA LEU A 274 -2.95 -24.81 -5.65
C LEU A 274 -2.01 -26.00 -5.90
N VAL A 275 -2.18 -26.69 -7.03
CA VAL A 275 -1.27 -27.78 -7.45
C VAL A 275 0.14 -27.24 -7.69
N GLY A 276 0.28 -26.07 -8.30
CA GLY A 276 1.56 -25.41 -8.51
C GLY A 276 2.28 -25.10 -7.21
N LEU A 277 1.58 -24.59 -6.19
CA LEU A 277 2.13 -24.34 -4.85
C LEU A 277 2.57 -25.64 -4.17
N MET A 278 1.79 -26.72 -4.29
CA MET A 278 2.16 -28.05 -3.79
C MET A 278 3.38 -28.63 -4.52
N ALA A 279 3.57 -28.27 -5.79
CA ALA A 279 4.68 -28.75 -6.60
C ALA A 279 6.01 -28.04 -6.28
N ILE A 280 6.01 -26.85 -5.64
CA ILE A 280 7.22 -26.04 -5.36
C ILE A 280 8.38 -26.87 -4.76
N PRO A 281 8.18 -27.67 -3.69
CA PRO A 281 9.26 -28.46 -3.10
C PRO A 281 9.86 -29.53 -4.03
N TYR A 282 9.12 -29.93 -5.07
CA TYR A 282 9.52 -30.96 -6.01
C TYR A 282 10.13 -30.41 -7.31
N ILE A 283 10.01 -29.10 -7.55
CA ILE A 283 10.52 -28.45 -8.77
C ILE A 283 11.65 -27.43 -8.45
N ASP A 284 11.69 -26.89 -7.23
CA ASP A 284 12.78 -26.01 -6.77
C ASP A 284 13.85 -26.83 -6.01
N PHE A 285 14.83 -27.33 -6.76
CA PHE A 285 15.94 -28.11 -6.20
C PHE A 285 17.09 -27.25 -5.67
N ASN A 286 17.01 -25.92 -5.73
CA ASN A 286 18.10 -25.04 -5.33
C ASN A 286 18.14 -24.88 -3.80
N PRO A 287 19.16 -25.43 -3.08
CA PRO A 287 19.20 -25.35 -1.62
C PRO A 287 19.67 -23.97 -1.11
N LYS A 288 20.24 -23.11 -1.97
CA LYS A 288 20.73 -21.79 -1.59
C LYS A 288 19.57 -20.86 -1.25
N GLY A 289 19.75 -19.88 -0.37
CA GLY A 289 18.67 -18.97 0.04
C GLY A 289 17.63 -19.59 0.98
N ASN A 290 17.90 -20.78 1.53
CA ASN A 290 17.09 -21.36 2.59
C ASN A 290 17.48 -20.76 3.94
N GLY A 291 16.53 -20.09 4.61
CA GLY A 291 16.73 -19.55 5.96
C GLY A 291 17.43 -18.19 6.03
N TYR A 292 17.73 -17.56 4.90
CA TYR A 292 18.24 -16.18 4.83
C TYR A 292 17.72 -15.47 3.58
N TYR A 293 17.69 -14.14 3.62
CA TYR A 293 17.25 -13.35 2.47
C TYR A 293 18.38 -13.24 1.44
N THR A 294 18.11 -13.55 0.17
CA THR A 294 19.02 -13.33 -0.96
C THR A 294 18.19 -13.07 -2.21
N PHE A 295 18.67 -12.20 -3.10
CA PHE A 295 18.07 -12.02 -4.41
C PHE A 295 18.92 -12.70 -5.48
N ASP A 296 20.24 -12.54 -5.40
CA ASP A 296 21.14 -12.98 -6.46
C ASP A 296 21.19 -14.51 -6.64
N GLU A 297 20.94 -15.29 -5.59
CA GLU A 297 20.93 -16.76 -5.65
C GLU A 297 19.58 -17.37 -6.08
N ARG A 298 18.49 -16.58 -6.06
CA ARG A 298 17.11 -17.03 -6.36
C ARG A 298 16.33 -16.09 -7.29
N LYS A 299 17.01 -15.38 -8.20
CA LYS A 299 16.41 -14.36 -9.06
C LYS A 299 15.15 -14.84 -9.78
N PHE A 300 15.22 -16.01 -10.42
CA PHE A 300 14.09 -16.54 -11.19
C PHE A 300 12.88 -16.81 -10.31
N SER A 301 13.04 -17.53 -9.19
CA SER A 301 11.96 -17.86 -8.27
C SER A 301 11.32 -16.60 -7.67
N ILE A 302 12.15 -15.64 -7.24
CA ILE A 302 11.68 -14.38 -6.63
C ILE A 302 10.93 -13.52 -7.64
N ILE A 303 11.48 -13.33 -8.85
CA ILE A 303 10.83 -12.53 -9.89
C ILE A 303 9.50 -13.17 -10.30
N THR A 304 9.48 -14.49 -10.51
CA THR A 304 8.26 -15.21 -10.91
C THR A 304 7.19 -15.12 -9.83
N PHE A 305 7.56 -15.34 -8.56
CA PHE A 305 6.63 -15.24 -7.44
C PHE A 305 6.08 -13.81 -7.30
N LEU A 306 6.94 -12.80 -7.30
CA LEU A 306 6.52 -11.40 -7.13
C LEU A 306 5.73 -10.87 -8.33
N PHE A 307 5.98 -11.36 -9.54
CA PHE A 307 5.14 -11.07 -10.71
C PHE A 307 3.72 -11.62 -10.54
N GLY A 308 3.59 -12.89 -10.10
CA GLY A 308 2.29 -13.49 -9.81
C GLY A 308 1.58 -12.83 -8.62
N PHE A 309 2.34 -12.48 -7.59
CA PHE A 309 1.77 -11.96 -6.34
C PHE A 309 1.44 -10.46 -6.40
N LEU A 310 2.33 -9.62 -6.94
CA LEU A 310 2.14 -8.16 -6.92
C LEU A 310 1.21 -7.69 -8.05
N PRO A 311 1.57 -7.71 -9.35
CA PRO A 311 0.65 -7.35 -10.43
C PRO A 311 -0.61 -8.22 -10.51
N LEU A 312 -0.45 -9.55 -10.59
CA LEU A 312 -1.59 -10.42 -10.95
C LEU A 312 -2.55 -10.67 -9.79
N TRP A 313 -2.09 -10.66 -8.54
CA TRP A 313 -2.97 -10.87 -7.39
C TRP A 313 -3.33 -9.56 -6.69
N VAL A 314 -2.35 -8.86 -6.12
CA VAL A 314 -2.61 -7.62 -5.37
C VAL A 314 -3.07 -6.49 -6.27
N GLY A 315 -2.50 -6.34 -7.47
CA GLY A 315 -2.94 -5.36 -8.46
C GLY A 315 -4.42 -5.56 -8.82
N MET A 316 -4.85 -6.80 -9.02
CA MET A 316 -6.26 -7.09 -9.29
C MET A 316 -7.17 -6.77 -8.10
N ILE A 317 -6.73 -7.00 -6.86
CA ILE A 317 -7.47 -6.55 -5.66
C ILE A 317 -7.59 -5.03 -5.63
N VAL A 318 -6.51 -4.29 -5.90
CA VAL A 318 -6.51 -2.82 -5.94
C VAL A 318 -7.44 -2.32 -7.05
N LEU A 319 -7.37 -2.91 -8.24
CA LEU A 319 -8.24 -2.59 -9.36
C LEU A 319 -9.72 -2.81 -9.00
N GLY A 320 -10.06 -4.02 -8.53
CA GLY A 320 -11.42 -4.35 -8.16
C GLY A 320 -11.98 -3.49 -7.02
N THR A 321 -11.11 -3.01 -6.12
CA THR A 321 -11.54 -2.18 -4.98
C THR A 321 -11.79 -0.75 -5.41
N PHE A 322 -10.77 -0.11 -6.01
CA PHE A 322 -10.71 1.35 -6.15
C PHE A 322 -11.05 1.85 -7.55
N ILE A 323 -11.01 1.00 -8.57
CA ILE A 323 -11.16 1.38 -9.98
C ILE A 323 -12.43 0.77 -10.57
N ARG A 324 -12.80 -0.46 -10.17
CA ARG A 324 -13.99 -1.14 -10.66
C ARG A 324 -15.26 -0.56 -10.03
N GLY A 325 -16.08 0.09 -10.84
CA GLY A 325 -17.32 0.74 -10.43
C GLY A 325 -18.59 0.04 -10.94
N PRO A 326 -19.72 0.77 -11.00
CA PRO A 326 -20.99 0.26 -11.50
C PRO A 326 -20.92 -0.32 -12.91
N ASN A 327 -21.77 -1.30 -13.19
CA ASN A 327 -21.83 -2.01 -14.48
C ASN A 327 -20.49 -2.64 -14.89
N TRP A 328 -19.61 -2.92 -13.93
CA TRP A 328 -18.26 -3.41 -14.17
C TRP A 328 -17.37 -2.49 -15.01
N ASN A 329 -17.71 -1.20 -15.11
CA ASN A 329 -16.88 -0.21 -15.81
C ASN A 329 -15.69 0.22 -14.95
N MET A 330 -14.65 0.72 -15.62
CA MET A 330 -13.50 1.32 -14.94
C MET A 330 -13.75 2.81 -14.74
N PHE A 331 -13.40 3.28 -13.56
CA PHE A 331 -13.49 4.68 -13.15
C PHE A 331 -12.15 5.12 -12.60
N GLY A 332 -11.75 6.34 -12.95
CA GLY A 332 -10.60 6.97 -12.32
C GLY A 332 -10.81 7.12 -10.80
N PRO A 333 -9.74 7.20 -10.00
CA PRO A 333 -9.82 7.28 -8.53
C PRO A 333 -10.53 8.55 -8.02
N TYR A 334 -10.63 9.60 -8.84
CA TYR A 334 -11.36 10.83 -8.52
C TYR A 334 -12.67 10.98 -9.33
N GLU A 335 -12.95 10.04 -10.23
CA GLU A 335 -14.12 10.08 -11.10
C GLU A 335 -15.39 9.74 -10.31
N TYR A 336 -16.48 10.44 -10.60
CA TYR A 336 -17.78 10.09 -10.04
C TYR A 336 -18.29 8.80 -10.66
N TRP A 337 -18.72 7.86 -9.82
CA TRP A 337 -19.24 6.56 -10.25
C TRP A 337 -20.69 6.68 -10.73
N ASP A 338 -20.87 7.16 -11.96
CA ASP A 338 -22.18 7.23 -12.61
C ASP A 338 -22.64 5.85 -13.10
N VAL A 339 -23.81 5.42 -12.61
CA VAL A 339 -24.43 4.13 -12.98
C VAL A 339 -24.99 4.16 -14.39
N HIS A 340 -25.15 5.34 -15.00
CA HIS A 340 -25.59 5.49 -16.39
C HIS A 340 -24.43 5.52 -17.39
N LYS A 341 -23.18 5.45 -16.91
CA LYS A 341 -22.02 5.27 -17.79
C LYS A 341 -22.14 3.92 -18.49
N LEU A 342 -22.43 3.97 -19.79
CA LEU A 342 -22.46 2.82 -20.69
C LEU A 342 -21.24 2.90 -21.59
N GLU A 343 -20.13 2.35 -21.13
CA GLU A 343 -19.01 2.05 -22.03
C GLU A 343 -19.34 0.75 -22.77
N VAL A 344 -19.09 0.74 -24.08
CA VAL A 344 -19.23 -0.50 -24.86
C VAL A 344 -18.12 -1.42 -24.38
N LEU A 345 -18.50 -2.54 -23.74
CA LEU A 345 -17.59 -3.66 -23.47
C LEU A 345 -17.22 -4.32 -24.80
N ASN A 346 -16.40 -3.65 -25.60
CA ASN A 346 -15.75 -4.23 -26.77
C ASN A 346 -14.62 -5.13 -26.25
N ASN A 347 -15.00 -6.31 -25.78
CA ASN A 347 -14.07 -7.40 -25.53
C ASN A 347 -13.59 -8.01 -26.84
#